data_AF-C0GGV9-F1
#
_entry.id   AF-C0GGV9-F1
#
_cell.length_a   1.000
_cell.length_b   1.000
_cell.length_c   1.000
_cell.angle_alpha   90.00
_cell.angle_beta   90.00
_cell.angle_gamma   90.00
#
_symmetry.space_group_name_H-M   'P 1'
#
loop_
_entity.id
_entity.type
_entity.pdbx_description
1 polymer ?
#
loop_
_entity_poly.entity_id
_entity_poly.type
_entity_poly.pdbx_seq_one_letter_code
_entity_poly.pdbx_strand_id
1 'polypeptide(L)'
;MPRGPRKRSRSGVYHVMIRGVNKTLIFLDEEDKRYFLQVLFKVQKISGFILFAYCIMDNHVHLVIKEGDELLPEIMKRINVRYATYFNKKYGRVGYLFQSRYRSETIETDSRLIECIRYVHNNPCKAYLVHQPDGYLWSSYRAYLEKEEGTKLLDTEFVLGLFANIRSVAQKKFAIFSALDAEDNFIDIEKDLDEKRREAEVVIKEILAKHKITTESLASTNLALRAQILREIREKVNLPAKVLAEMLGVSVHLIYRA
;
A
#
# COMPACT_ATOMS: atom_id res chain seq x y z
N MET A 1 10.32 13.23 -18.21
CA MET A 1 8.90 13.48 -18.55
C MET A 1 8.23 14.28 -17.43
N PRO A 2 7.46 15.33 -17.75
CA PRO A 2 6.60 15.98 -16.76
C PRO A 2 5.57 14.97 -16.22
N ARG A 3 5.32 15.00 -14.92
CA ARG A 3 4.36 14.08 -14.29
C ARG A 3 2.94 14.52 -14.65
N GLY A 4 2.09 13.58 -15.07
CA GLY A 4 0.68 13.83 -15.34
C GLY A 4 -0.09 14.33 -14.11
N PRO A 5 -1.23 15.03 -14.32
CA PRO A 5 -2.13 15.41 -13.25
C PRO A 5 -2.71 14.16 -12.55
N ARG A 6 -3.03 14.28 -11.25
CA ARG A 6 -3.70 13.18 -10.54
C ARG A 6 -5.13 13.02 -11.04
N LYS A 7 -5.58 11.76 -11.14
CA LYS A 7 -6.97 11.45 -11.46
C LYS A 7 -7.87 11.96 -10.33
N ARG A 8 -8.92 12.70 -10.68
CA ARG A 8 -9.96 13.11 -9.73
C ARG A 8 -11.00 12.00 -9.61
N SER A 9 -11.40 11.71 -8.38
CA SER A 9 -12.44 10.75 -8.05
C SER A 9 -13.82 11.37 -8.28
N ARG A 10 -14.77 10.61 -8.80
CA ARG A 10 -16.17 11.08 -8.93
C ARG A 10 -16.89 11.01 -7.58
N SER A 11 -16.59 10.01 -6.78
CA SER A 11 -17.12 9.87 -5.42
C SER A 11 -16.46 10.82 -4.40
N GLY A 12 -15.30 11.41 -4.77
CA GLY A 12 -14.43 12.16 -3.86
C GLY A 12 -13.63 11.29 -2.90
N VAL A 13 -13.69 9.95 -3.02
CA VAL A 13 -13.01 9.00 -2.15
C VAL A 13 -11.70 8.51 -2.78
N TYR A 14 -10.65 8.42 -1.95
CA TYR A 14 -9.31 8.03 -2.36
C TYR A 14 -8.63 7.11 -1.34
N HIS A 15 -7.90 6.12 -1.86
CA HIS A 15 -6.81 5.47 -1.13
C HIS A 15 -5.57 6.32 -1.29
N VAL A 16 -4.90 6.67 -0.20
CA VAL A 16 -3.72 7.52 -0.19
C VAL A 16 -2.58 6.80 0.47
N MET A 17 -1.38 6.91 -0.11
CA MET A 17 -0.15 6.39 0.48
C MET A 17 0.95 7.45 0.50
N ILE A 18 1.62 7.60 1.64
CA ILE A 18 2.86 8.36 1.79
C ILE A 18 3.95 7.43 2.29
N ARG A 19 5.18 7.59 1.79
CA ARG A 19 6.32 6.72 2.12
C ARG A 19 7.60 7.54 2.27
N GLY A 20 8.47 7.13 3.18
CA GLY A 20 9.78 7.72 3.40
C GLY A 20 10.66 7.67 2.16
N VAL A 21 11.52 8.68 2.01
CA VAL A 21 12.56 8.69 0.99
C VAL A 21 13.42 7.43 1.13
N ASN A 22 13.78 6.79 0.02
CA ASN A 22 14.54 5.52 0.03
C ASN A 22 13.93 4.42 0.93
N LYS A 23 12.60 4.42 1.12
CA LYS A 23 11.87 3.51 2.02
C LYS A 23 12.38 3.56 3.48
N THR A 24 13.06 4.63 3.88
CA THR A 24 13.55 4.80 5.25
C THR A 24 12.40 4.92 6.23
N LEU A 25 12.66 4.54 7.48
CA LEU A 25 11.72 4.78 8.58
C LEU A 25 11.42 6.28 8.68
N ILE A 26 10.14 6.60 8.81
CA ILE A 26 9.62 7.94 9.05
C ILE A 26 8.87 8.01 10.37
N PHE A 27 8.84 6.91 11.13
CA PHE A 27 8.40 6.81 12.52
C PHE A 27 9.45 5.97 13.26
N LEU A 28 10.27 6.62 14.09
CA LEU A 28 11.35 5.95 14.83
C LEU A 28 10.91 5.51 16.22
N ASP A 29 9.89 6.16 16.77
CA ASP A 29 9.26 5.82 18.03
C ASP A 29 7.73 5.97 17.96
N GLU A 30 7.05 5.67 19.07
CA GLU A 30 5.60 5.81 19.14
C GLU A 30 5.13 7.27 19.19
N GLU A 31 5.97 8.20 19.68
CA GLU A 31 5.60 9.61 19.74
C GLU A 31 5.44 10.19 18.33
N ASP A 32 6.28 9.76 17.39
CA ASP A 32 6.15 10.10 15.98
C ASP A 32 4.78 9.68 15.43
N LYS A 33 4.34 8.45 15.71
CA LYS A 33 3.04 7.93 15.25
C LYS A 33 1.88 8.68 15.91
N ARG A 34 1.98 8.97 17.22
CA ARG A 34 1.02 9.80 17.95
C ARG A 34 0.92 11.21 17.36
N TYR A 35 2.06 11.84 17.09
CA TYR A 35 2.11 13.19 16.52
C TYR A 35 1.49 13.22 15.12
N PHE A 36 1.74 12.20 14.29
CA PHE A 36 1.09 12.09 12.98
C PHE A 36 -0.43 11.99 13.09
N LEU A 37 -0.96 11.15 13.99
CA LEU A 37 -2.41 11.08 14.24
C LEU A 37 -2.98 12.41 14.72
N GLN A 38 -2.28 13.11 15.61
CA GLN A 38 -2.67 14.46 16.04
C GLN A 38 -2.73 15.44 14.85
N VAL A 39 -1.73 15.42 13.97
CA VAL A 39 -1.73 16.23 12.74
C VAL A 39 -2.91 15.86 11.84
N LEU A 40 -3.14 14.56 11.60
CA LEU A 40 -4.20 14.05 10.76
C LEU A 40 -5.57 14.55 11.25
N PHE A 41 -5.89 14.32 12.52
CA PHE A 41 -7.15 14.75 13.13
C PHE A 41 -7.29 16.27 13.22
N LYS A 42 -6.19 17.01 13.42
CA LYS A 42 -6.21 18.47 13.37
C LYS A 42 -6.52 18.98 11.97
N VAL A 43 -5.93 18.38 10.93
CA VAL A 43 -6.23 18.76 9.53
C VAL A 43 -7.65 18.36 9.18
N GLN A 44 -8.14 17.23 9.66
CA GLN A 44 -9.53 16.81 9.43
C GLN A 44 -10.54 17.85 9.89
N LYS A 45 -10.37 18.40 11.10
CA LYS A 45 -11.23 19.46 11.63
C LYS A 45 -11.15 20.77 10.83
N ILE A 46 -10.06 21.02 10.11
CA ILE A 46 -9.85 22.24 9.32
C ILE A 46 -10.43 22.08 7.91
N SER A 47 -10.22 20.91 7.31
CA SER A 47 -10.49 20.64 5.90
C SER A 47 -11.82 19.91 5.66
N GLY A 48 -12.50 19.50 6.73
CA GLY A 48 -13.81 18.85 6.68
C GLY A 48 -13.83 17.46 6.03
N PHE A 49 -12.67 16.85 5.77
CA PHE A 49 -12.60 15.55 5.10
C PHE A 49 -13.13 14.42 6.00
N ILE A 50 -13.66 13.37 5.39
CA ILE A 50 -14.09 12.16 6.10
C ILE A 50 -12.96 11.14 6.04
N LEU A 51 -12.61 10.56 7.18
CA LEU A 51 -11.62 9.50 7.29
C LEU A 51 -12.34 8.18 7.51
N PHE A 52 -12.23 7.26 6.57
CA PHE A 52 -12.79 5.91 6.72
C PHE A 52 -11.78 4.96 7.38
N ALA A 53 -10.51 5.01 6.98
CA ALA A 53 -9.49 4.15 7.56
C ALA A 53 -8.09 4.78 7.50
N TYR A 54 -7.23 4.36 8.41
CA TYR A 54 -5.78 4.56 8.38
C TYR A 54 -5.03 3.31 8.85
N CYS A 55 -3.77 3.20 8.41
CA CYS A 55 -2.73 2.34 8.97
C CYS A 55 -1.37 3.03 8.86
N ILE A 56 -0.67 3.17 9.99
CA ILE A 56 0.63 3.84 10.10
C ILE A 56 1.70 2.77 10.31
N MET A 57 2.46 2.48 9.27
CA MET A 57 3.63 1.60 9.29
C MET A 57 4.90 2.43 9.56
N ASP A 58 6.04 1.79 9.85
CA ASP A 58 7.25 2.55 10.26
C ASP A 58 7.86 3.39 9.14
N ASN A 59 7.71 3.01 7.88
CA ASN A 59 8.24 3.74 6.73
C ASN A 59 7.17 4.30 5.79
N HIS A 60 5.88 4.05 6.05
CA HIS A 60 4.79 4.54 5.20
C HIS A 60 3.44 4.60 5.94
N VAL A 61 2.49 5.33 5.38
CA VAL A 61 1.12 5.44 5.90
C VAL A 61 0.13 5.22 4.77
N HIS A 62 -0.94 4.49 5.07
CA HIS A 62 -2.13 4.36 4.24
C HIS A 62 -3.31 5.09 4.87
N LEU A 63 -4.06 5.84 4.06
CA LEU A 63 -5.28 6.56 4.46
C LEU A 63 -6.38 6.26 3.43
N VAL A 64 -7.63 6.16 3.89
CA VAL A 64 -8.83 6.10 3.05
C VAL A 64 -9.67 7.33 3.38
N ILE A 65 -9.65 8.31 2.48
CA ILE A 65 -10.18 9.66 2.72
C ILE A 65 -11.23 10.00 1.67
N LYS A 66 -12.32 10.64 2.11
CA LYS A 66 -13.23 11.36 1.23
C LYS A 66 -13.02 12.86 1.39
N GLU A 67 -12.85 13.56 0.28
CA GLU A 67 -12.75 15.02 0.24
C GLU A 67 -13.97 15.68 0.92
N GLY A 68 -13.71 16.81 1.57
CA GLY A 68 -14.71 17.62 2.27
C GLY A 68 -14.70 19.04 1.72
N ASP A 69 -14.40 20.02 2.59
CA ASP A 69 -14.31 21.44 2.22
C ASP A 69 -13.07 21.75 1.37
N GLU A 70 -12.00 20.96 1.53
CA GLU A 70 -10.77 21.06 0.74
C GLU A 70 -10.57 19.82 -0.14
N LEU A 71 -9.89 20.02 -1.28
CA LEU A 71 -9.46 18.93 -2.14
C LEU A 71 -8.25 18.19 -1.53
N LEU A 72 -8.03 16.97 -2.02
CA LEU A 72 -7.00 16.07 -1.53
C LEU A 72 -5.57 16.65 -1.60
N PRO A 73 -5.16 17.40 -2.64
CA PRO A 73 -3.84 18.03 -2.66
C PRO A 73 -3.58 18.96 -1.47
N GLU A 74 -4.57 19.75 -1.08
CA GLU A 74 -4.53 20.72 0.02
C GLU A 74 -4.47 19.99 1.35
N ILE A 75 -5.36 19.01 1.56
CA ILE A 75 -5.38 18.13 2.76
C ILE A 75 -4.00 17.52 2.98
N MET A 76 -3.47 16.85 1.96
CA MET A 76 -2.20 16.14 2.08
C MET A 76 -0.99 17.08 2.16
N LYS A 77 -1.05 18.27 1.57
CA LYS A 77 -0.03 19.32 1.77
C LYS A 77 0.02 19.72 3.25
N ARG A 78 -1.13 19.97 3.87
CA ARG A 78 -1.22 20.34 5.30
C ARG A 78 -0.65 19.25 6.20
N ILE A 79 -1.02 17.99 5.96
CA ILE A 79 -0.53 16.84 6.74
C ILE A 79 0.98 16.67 6.57
N ASN A 80 1.44 16.54 5.33
CA ASN A 80 2.83 16.17 5.04
C ASN A 80 3.81 17.26 5.47
N VAL A 81 3.48 18.54 5.25
CA VAL A 81 4.36 19.64 5.66
C VAL A 81 4.50 19.68 7.17
N ARG A 82 3.39 19.62 7.92
CA ARG A 82 3.43 19.65 9.39
C ARG A 82 4.25 18.49 9.96
N TYR A 83 4.02 17.28 9.46
CA TYR A 83 4.74 16.11 9.93
C TYR A 83 6.23 16.15 9.57
N ALA A 84 6.58 16.49 8.32
CA ALA A 84 7.97 16.56 7.89
C ALA A 84 8.75 17.63 8.67
N THR A 85 8.13 18.79 8.95
CA THR A 85 8.75 19.84 9.79
C THR A 85 8.99 19.35 11.21
N TYR A 86 8.02 18.66 11.82
CA TYR A 86 8.19 18.06 13.15
C TYR A 86 9.34 17.06 13.17
N PHE A 87 9.32 16.08 12.27
CA PHE A 87 10.30 15.00 12.24
C PHE A 87 11.71 15.53 11.98
N ASN A 88 11.86 16.45 11.02
CA ASN A 88 13.15 17.07 10.74
C ASN A 88 13.69 17.87 11.94
N LYS A 89 12.82 18.59 12.65
CA LYS A 89 13.21 19.32 13.87
C LYS A 89 13.60 18.36 14.99
N LYS A 90 12.80 17.31 15.25
CA LYS A 90 13.03 16.33 16.33
C LYS A 90 14.35 15.58 16.15
N TYR A 91 14.68 15.21 14.91
CA TYR A 91 15.87 14.40 14.61
C TYR A 91 17.03 15.17 13.95
N GLY A 92 16.98 16.52 13.95
CA GLY A 92 18.04 17.36 13.38
C GLY A 92 18.32 17.12 11.90
N ARG A 93 17.32 16.67 11.13
CA ARG A 93 17.48 16.34 9.70
C ARG A 93 17.28 17.56 8.81
N VAL A 94 17.97 17.54 7.67
CA VAL A 94 17.80 18.51 6.58
C VAL A 94 17.35 17.77 5.32
N GLY A 95 16.43 18.38 4.56
CA GLY A 95 15.94 17.85 3.28
C GLY A 95 14.59 17.14 3.35
N TYR A 96 14.29 16.36 2.31
CA TYR A 96 12.99 15.71 2.13
C TYR A 96 12.85 14.48 3.02
N LEU A 97 11.71 14.41 3.74
CA LEU A 97 11.34 13.20 4.49
C LEU A 97 10.68 12.14 3.61
N PHE A 98 9.75 12.57 2.74
CA PHE A 98 8.98 11.66 1.89
C PHE A 98 9.63 11.47 0.52
N GLN A 99 9.50 10.27 -0.05
CA GLN A 99 10.09 9.90 -1.35
C GLN A 99 9.61 10.77 -2.51
N SER A 100 8.34 11.17 -2.48
CA SER A 100 7.73 12.00 -3.51
C SER A 100 6.46 12.64 -2.96
N ARG A 101 5.64 13.25 -3.83
CA ARG A 101 4.26 13.57 -3.44
C ARG A 101 3.54 12.27 -3.01
N TYR A 102 2.49 12.40 -2.20
CA TYR A 102 1.62 11.27 -1.88
C TYR A 102 1.12 10.55 -3.15
N ARG A 103 0.86 9.26 -3.05
CA ARG A 103 0.17 8.49 -4.09
C ARG A 103 -1.32 8.44 -3.77
N SER A 104 -2.15 8.36 -4.80
CA SER A 104 -3.59 8.25 -4.61
C SER A 104 -4.25 7.41 -5.71
N GLU A 105 -5.16 6.54 -5.31
CA GLU A 105 -6.06 5.78 -6.18
C GLU A 105 -7.50 6.24 -5.93
N THR A 106 -8.30 6.40 -6.98
CA THR A 106 -9.72 6.79 -6.89
C THR A 106 -10.58 5.59 -6.52
N ILE A 107 -11.45 5.72 -5.52
CA ILE A 107 -12.41 4.69 -5.13
C ILE A 107 -13.80 5.12 -5.56
N GLU A 108 -14.43 4.40 -6.49
CA GLU A 108 -15.69 4.87 -7.11
C GLU A 108 -16.92 4.08 -6.68
N THR A 109 -16.76 2.99 -5.93
CA THR A 109 -17.86 2.12 -5.49
C THR A 109 -17.70 1.69 -4.04
N ASP A 110 -18.81 1.38 -3.39
CA ASP A 110 -18.84 0.88 -2.01
C ASP A 110 -18.09 -0.45 -1.87
N SER A 111 -18.17 -1.34 -2.86
CA SER A 111 -17.38 -2.58 -2.88
C SER A 111 -15.88 -2.31 -2.88
N ARG A 112 -15.40 -1.39 -3.74
CA ARG A 112 -13.99 -0.99 -3.74
C ARG A 112 -13.57 -0.31 -2.44
N LEU A 113 -14.48 0.44 -1.81
CA LEU A 113 -14.23 1.06 -0.51
C LEU A 113 -13.97 0.02 0.57
N ILE A 114 -14.86 -0.96 0.75
CA ILE A 114 -14.69 -1.98 1.79
C ILE A 114 -13.46 -2.87 1.53
N GLU A 115 -13.18 -3.21 0.27
CA GLU A 115 -11.95 -3.92 -0.12
C GLU A 115 -10.69 -3.13 0.26
N CYS A 116 -10.67 -1.82 -0.04
CA CYS A 116 -9.57 -0.94 0.31
C CYS A 116 -9.37 -0.82 1.81
N ILE A 117 -10.46 -0.73 2.59
CA ILE A 117 -10.40 -0.65 4.05
C ILE A 117 -9.79 -1.95 4.61
N ARG A 118 -10.26 -3.13 4.16
CA ARG A 118 -9.67 -4.42 4.52
C ARG A 118 -8.18 -4.46 4.18
N TYR A 119 -7.80 -4.01 3.00
CA TYR A 119 -6.39 -3.95 2.59
C TYR A 119 -5.55 -3.11 3.55
N VAL A 120 -6.01 -1.89 3.84
CA VAL A 120 -5.31 -0.95 4.73
C VAL A 120 -5.15 -1.53 6.13
N HIS A 121 -6.20 -2.15 6.68
CA HIS A 121 -6.15 -2.78 8.00
C HIS A 121 -5.27 -4.02 8.08
N ASN A 122 -5.16 -4.80 6.99
CA ASN A 122 -4.34 -6.00 6.93
C ASN A 122 -2.87 -5.75 6.52
N ASN A 123 -2.48 -4.51 6.24
CA ASN A 123 -1.09 -4.17 5.90
C ASN A 123 -0.07 -4.63 6.97
N PRO A 124 -0.34 -4.50 8.29
CA PRO A 124 0.52 -5.05 9.35
C PRO A 124 0.65 -6.58 9.32
N CYS A 125 -0.43 -7.29 8.96
CA CYS A 125 -0.43 -8.74 8.83
C CYS A 125 0.44 -9.19 7.65
N LYS A 126 0.32 -8.50 6.51
CA LYS A 126 1.16 -8.73 5.33
C LYS A 126 2.64 -8.44 5.58
N ALA A 127 2.93 -7.50 6.47
CA ALA A 127 4.28 -7.19 6.93
C ALA A 127 4.77 -8.12 8.06
N TYR A 128 3.99 -9.15 8.43
CA TYR A 128 4.29 -10.10 9.51
C TYR A 128 4.53 -9.44 10.88
N LEU A 129 3.99 -8.25 11.12
CA LEU A 129 4.10 -7.56 12.41
C LEU A 129 3.13 -8.14 13.45
N VAL A 130 1.97 -8.61 12.99
CA VAL A 130 0.91 -9.20 13.82
C VAL A 130 0.18 -10.29 13.04
N HIS A 131 -0.38 -11.28 13.75
CA HIS A 131 -1.16 -12.35 13.12
C HIS A 131 -2.55 -11.92 12.67
N GLN A 132 -3.15 -10.94 13.35
CA GLN A 132 -4.50 -10.44 13.12
C GLN A 132 -4.51 -8.91 13.19
N PRO A 133 -5.37 -8.23 12.42
CA PRO A 133 -5.34 -6.76 12.27
C PRO A 133 -5.64 -6.00 13.56
N ASP A 134 -6.41 -6.59 14.49
CA ASP A 134 -6.65 -6.05 15.84
C ASP A 134 -5.40 -6.06 16.72
N GLY A 135 -4.39 -6.87 16.41
CA GLY A 135 -3.10 -6.85 17.09
C GLY A 135 -2.31 -5.54 16.89
N TYR A 136 -2.63 -4.74 15.86
CA TYR A 136 -1.84 -3.56 15.50
C TYR A 136 -2.48 -2.24 15.94
N LEU A 137 -1.87 -1.61 16.96
CA LEU A 137 -2.35 -0.36 17.59
C LEU A 137 -2.38 0.85 16.65
N TRP A 138 -1.51 0.89 15.65
CA TRP A 138 -1.35 2.05 14.77
C TRP A 138 -2.21 1.95 13.50
N SER A 139 -3.30 1.18 13.58
CA SER A 139 -4.35 1.11 12.58
C SER A 139 -5.69 1.54 13.17
N SER A 140 -6.62 1.86 12.28
CA SER A 140 -8.02 2.17 12.64
C SER A 140 -8.89 0.93 12.80
N TYR A 141 -8.37 -0.30 12.66
CA TYR A 141 -9.19 -1.51 12.66
C TYR A 141 -10.00 -1.68 13.96
N ARG A 142 -9.38 -1.41 15.11
CA ARG A 142 -10.05 -1.51 16.43
C ARG A 142 -11.27 -0.60 16.56
N ALA A 143 -11.27 0.55 15.90
CA ALA A 143 -12.41 1.48 15.89
C ALA A 143 -13.68 0.86 15.28
N TYR A 144 -13.51 -0.14 14.42
CA TYR A 144 -14.63 -0.87 13.83
C TYR A 144 -15.17 -1.94 14.78
N LEU A 145 -14.36 -2.49 15.68
CA LEU A 145 -14.74 -3.55 16.62
C LEU A 145 -15.28 -2.98 17.94
N GLU A 146 -14.66 -1.93 18.44
CA GLU A 146 -14.93 -1.37 19.76
C GLU A 146 -15.45 0.07 19.65
N LYS A 147 -16.33 0.48 20.56
CA LYS A 147 -16.68 1.90 20.72
C LYS A 147 -15.60 2.60 21.54
N GLU A 148 -14.48 2.92 20.91
CA GLU A 148 -13.47 3.79 21.54
C GLU A 148 -13.86 5.27 21.39
N GLU A 149 -13.85 6.04 22.47
CA GLU A 149 -14.19 7.48 22.46
C GLU A 149 -13.27 8.33 21.57
N GLY A 150 -12.05 7.86 21.29
CA GLY A 150 -11.08 8.50 20.40
C GLY A 150 -11.40 8.36 18.90
N THR A 151 -12.41 7.56 18.55
CA THR A 151 -12.75 7.22 17.15
C THR A 151 -13.83 8.12 16.55
N LYS A 152 -14.27 9.17 17.26
CA LYS A 152 -15.29 10.14 16.79
C LYS A 152 -14.96 10.81 15.45
N LEU A 153 -13.69 10.75 15.04
CA LEU A 153 -13.19 11.33 13.80
C LEU A 153 -13.08 10.31 12.66
N LEU A 154 -13.36 9.03 12.93
CA LEU A 154 -13.51 7.99 11.91
C LEU A 154 -14.99 7.78 11.62
N ASP A 155 -15.38 7.80 10.35
CA ASP A 155 -16.75 7.48 9.95
C ASP A 155 -16.92 5.96 9.80
N THR A 156 -16.90 5.28 10.95
CA THR A 156 -17.12 3.84 11.01
C THR A 156 -18.56 3.46 10.75
N GLU A 157 -19.52 4.36 11.04
CA GLU A 157 -20.95 4.09 10.89
C GLU A 157 -21.35 3.94 9.43
N PHE A 158 -20.86 4.83 8.54
CA PHE A 158 -21.11 4.70 7.11
C PHE A 158 -20.66 3.33 6.58
N VAL A 159 -19.42 2.95 6.90
CA VAL A 159 -18.83 1.71 6.39
C VAL A 159 -19.48 0.47 7.00
N LEU A 160 -19.75 0.46 8.30
CA LEU A 160 -20.47 -0.65 8.95
C LEU A 160 -21.90 -0.79 8.41
N GLY A 161 -22.56 0.33 8.08
CA GLY A 161 -23.88 0.35 7.45
C GLY A 161 -23.93 -0.41 6.12
N LEU A 162 -22.83 -0.51 5.39
CA LEU A 162 -22.73 -1.31 4.16
C LEU A 162 -22.85 -2.83 4.40
N PHE A 163 -22.61 -3.30 5.64
CA PHE A 163 -22.68 -4.72 6.00
C PHE A 163 -24.02 -5.12 6.62
N ALA A 164 -24.58 -4.24 7.48
CA ALA A 164 -25.89 -4.43 8.10
C ALA A 164 -26.38 -3.14 8.80
N ASN A 165 -27.70 -3.02 8.97
CA ASN A 165 -28.32 -1.91 9.71
C ASN A 165 -28.13 -2.00 11.23
N ILE A 166 -27.93 -3.21 11.77
CA ILE A 166 -27.68 -3.42 13.20
C ILE A 166 -26.18 -3.44 13.42
N ARG A 167 -25.65 -2.46 14.17
CA ARG A 167 -24.20 -2.30 14.39
C ARG A 167 -23.51 -3.60 14.83
N SER A 168 -24.05 -4.32 15.80
CA SER A 168 -23.42 -5.58 16.28
C SER A 168 -23.35 -6.67 15.20
N VAL A 169 -24.32 -6.71 14.27
CA VAL A 169 -24.31 -7.61 13.12
C VAL A 169 -23.30 -7.12 12.08
N ALA A 170 -23.26 -5.81 11.82
CA ALA A 170 -22.30 -5.20 10.90
C ALA A 170 -20.86 -5.46 11.34
N GLN A 171 -20.55 -5.28 12.64
CA GLN A 171 -19.21 -5.53 13.19
C GLN A 171 -18.78 -6.99 13.01
N LYS A 172 -19.68 -7.95 13.27
CA LYS A 172 -19.40 -9.38 13.04
C LYS A 172 -19.12 -9.67 11.56
N LYS A 173 -19.96 -9.15 10.66
CA LYS A 173 -19.78 -9.32 9.22
C LYS A 173 -18.50 -8.65 8.71
N PHE A 174 -18.17 -7.47 9.22
CA PHE A 174 -16.95 -6.74 8.90
C PHE A 174 -15.71 -7.50 9.35
N ALA A 175 -15.72 -8.07 10.56
CA ALA A 175 -14.62 -8.90 11.07
C ALA A 175 -14.43 -10.17 10.21
N ILE A 176 -15.52 -10.87 9.86
CA ILE A 176 -15.48 -12.02 8.95
C ILE A 176 -14.90 -11.62 7.59
N PHE A 177 -15.40 -10.52 7.00
CA PHE A 177 -14.91 -10.01 5.72
C PHE A 177 -13.43 -9.64 5.76
N SER A 178 -12.98 -9.06 6.89
CA SER A 178 -11.60 -8.62 7.07
C SER A 178 -10.60 -9.77 7.20
N ALA A 179 -11.07 -10.95 7.63
CA ALA A 179 -10.29 -12.17 7.74
C ALA A 179 -10.24 -13.00 6.43
N LEU A 180 -10.95 -12.59 5.38
CA LEU A 180 -10.90 -13.28 4.09
C LEU A 180 -9.56 -13.03 3.39
N ASP A 181 -8.91 -14.11 2.95
CA ASP A 181 -7.80 -14.03 2.01
C ASP A 181 -8.30 -13.52 0.66
N ALA A 182 -7.64 -12.49 0.13
CA ALA A 182 -7.97 -11.92 -1.17
C ALA A 182 -6.73 -11.50 -1.94
N GLU A 183 -6.81 -11.65 -3.26
CA GLU A 183 -5.83 -11.06 -4.18
C GLU A 183 -6.04 -9.54 -4.21
N ASP A 184 -5.16 -8.85 -3.51
CA ASP A 184 -5.23 -7.39 -3.37
C ASP A 184 -4.40 -6.71 -4.46
N ASN A 185 -5.05 -5.86 -5.27
CA ASN A 185 -4.40 -5.00 -6.27
C ASN A 185 -4.50 -3.53 -5.81
N PHE A 186 -3.45 -3.02 -5.16
CA PHE A 186 -3.39 -1.64 -4.63
C PHE A 186 -2.08 -0.94 -4.96
N ILE A 187 -2.08 0.40 -4.85
CA ILE A 187 -1.06 1.32 -5.35
C ILE A 187 0.39 1.12 -4.86
N ASP A 188 0.58 0.47 -3.72
CA ASP A 188 1.88 0.12 -3.17
C ASP A 188 2.36 -1.25 -3.67
N ILE A 189 1.44 -2.20 -3.90
CA ILE A 189 1.74 -3.49 -4.53
C ILE A 189 2.25 -3.29 -5.96
N GLU A 190 1.55 -2.49 -6.78
CA GLU A 190 1.96 -2.24 -8.18
C GLU A 190 3.37 -1.66 -8.29
N LYS A 191 3.73 -0.73 -7.42
CA LYS A 191 5.06 -0.11 -7.46
C LYS A 191 6.16 -0.95 -6.86
N ASP A 192 5.87 -1.71 -5.78
CA ASP A 192 6.85 -2.68 -5.29
C ASP A 192 7.04 -3.78 -6.35
N LEU A 193 6.03 -4.13 -7.16
CA LEU A 193 6.17 -4.96 -8.35
C LEU A 193 6.99 -4.28 -9.46
N ASP A 194 6.77 -3.01 -9.78
CA ASP A 194 7.57 -2.29 -10.78
C ASP A 194 9.06 -2.19 -10.38
N GLU A 195 9.33 -1.89 -9.11
CA GLU A 195 10.70 -1.85 -8.57
C GLU A 195 11.33 -3.25 -8.60
N LYS A 196 10.61 -4.29 -8.14
CA LYS A 196 11.08 -5.68 -8.23
C LYS A 196 11.25 -6.14 -9.68
N ARG A 197 10.41 -5.70 -10.62
CA ARG A 197 10.56 -5.96 -12.07
C ARG A 197 11.86 -5.36 -12.59
N ARG A 198 12.19 -4.11 -12.21
CA ARG A 198 13.45 -3.46 -12.63
C ARG A 198 14.68 -4.15 -12.03
N GLU A 199 14.63 -4.52 -10.76
CA GLU A 199 15.72 -5.29 -10.12
C GLU A 199 15.88 -6.66 -10.79
N ALA A 200 14.77 -7.35 -11.04
CA ALA A 200 14.74 -8.61 -11.76
C ALA A 200 15.28 -8.49 -13.20
N GLU A 201 14.97 -7.40 -13.92
CA GLU A 201 15.49 -7.17 -15.28
C GLU A 201 17.01 -7.11 -15.31
N VAL A 202 17.64 -6.48 -14.30
CA VAL A 202 19.11 -6.43 -14.19
C VAL A 202 19.67 -7.84 -14.00
N VAL A 203 19.14 -8.58 -13.01
CA VAL A 203 19.60 -9.94 -12.70
C VAL A 203 19.37 -10.90 -13.87
N ILE A 204 18.21 -10.84 -14.52
CA ILE A 204 17.87 -11.66 -15.69
C ILE A 204 18.85 -11.37 -16.82
N LYS A 205 19.14 -10.09 -17.12
CA LYS A 205 20.11 -9.72 -18.17
C LYS A 205 21.51 -10.27 -17.88
N GLU A 206 21.97 -10.21 -16.64
CA GLU A 206 23.27 -10.76 -16.23
C GLU A 206 23.33 -12.28 -16.43
N ILE A 207 22.28 -13.01 -16.01
CA ILE A 207 22.19 -14.46 -16.19
C ILE A 207 22.16 -14.83 -17.68
N LEU A 208 21.33 -14.16 -18.48
CA LEU A 208 21.25 -14.43 -19.92
C LEU A 208 22.58 -14.13 -20.63
N ALA A 209 23.25 -13.04 -20.27
CA ALA A 209 24.57 -12.67 -20.82
C ALA A 209 25.66 -13.70 -20.48
N LYS A 210 25.68 -14.23 -19.25
CA LYS A 210 26.57 -15.32 -18.83
C LYS A 210 26.43 -16.57 -19.71
N HIS A 211 25.21 -16.85 -20.17
CA HIS A 211 24.92 -17.95 -21.09
C HIS A 211 24.97 -17.56 -22.58
N LYS A 212 25.34 -16.32 -22.90
CA LYS A 212 25.41 -15.76 -24.27
C LYS A 212 24.08 -15.88 -25.05
N ILE A 213 22.97 -15.70 -24.35
CA ILE A 213 21.62 -15.71 -24.95
C ILE A 213 20.86 -14.42 -24.64
N THR A 214 19.71 -14.25 -25.28
CA THR A 214 18.78 -13.14 -25.07
C THR A 214 17.41 -13.68 -24.68
N THR A 215 16.50 -12.79 -24.29
CA THR A 215 15.10 -13.12 -24.00
C THR A 215 14.42 -13.77 -25.20
N GLU A 216 14.70 -13.28 -26.41
CA GLU A 216 14.11 -13.77 -27.66
C GLU A 216 14.64 -15.17 -28.04
N SER A 217 15.91 -15.45 -27.75
CA SER A 217 16.52 -16.76 -28.06
C SER A 217 16.33 -17.80 -26.96
N LEU A 218 15.89 -17.42 -25.76
CA LEU A 218 15.65 -18.34 -24.64
C LEU A 218 14.70 -19.47 -25.03
N ALA A 219 13.61 -19.17 -25.74
CA ALA A 219 12.61 -20.14 -26.18
C ALA A 219 13.10 -21.09 -27.30
N SER A 220 14.21 -20.77 -27.97
CA SER A 220 14.81 -21.60 -29.03
C SER A 220 16.07 -22.36 -28.59
N THR A 221 16.57 -22.12 -27.37
CA THR A 221 17.67 -22.92 -26.78
C THR A 221 17.31 -24.38 -26.57
N ASN A 222 18.30 -25.26 -26.37
CA ASN A 222 18.03 -26.65 -26.01
C ASN A 222 17.36 -26.77 -24.62
N LEU A 223 16.61 -27.86 -24.41
CA LEU A 223 15.76 -28.03 -23.23
C LEU A 223 16.54 -28.01 -21.91
N ALA A 224 17.72 -28.62 -21.87
CA ALA A 224 18.54 -28.70 -20.67
C ALA A 224 19.08 -27.31 -20.26
N LEU A 225 19.61 -26.56 -21.22
CA LEU A 225 20.11 -25.20 -21.01
C LEU A 225 18.98 -24.25 -20.59
N ARG A 226 17.81 -24.35 -21.23
CA ARG A 226 16.64 -23.53 -20.87
C ARG A 226 16.19 -23.77 -19.44
N ALA A 227 16.06 -25.04 -19.04
CA ALA A 227 15.66 -25.41 -17.69
C ALA A 227 16.68 -24.91 -16.65
N GLN A 228 17.98 -25.05 -16.94
CA GLN A 228 19.04 -24.54 -16.07
C GLN A 228 18.93 -23.02 -15.87
N ILE A 229 18.76 -22.26 -16.93
CA ILE A 229 18.69 -20.79 -16.88
C ILE A 229 17.46 -20.32 -16.12
N LEU A 230 16.31 -20.94 -16.38
CA LEU A 230 15.07 -20.58 -15.70
C LEU A 230 15.09 -20.92 -14.21
N ARG A 231 15.77 -22.01 -13.83
CA ARG A 231 15.99 -22.34 -12.41
C ARG A 231 16.88 -21.30 -11.74
N GLU A 232 18.00 -20.92 -12.37
CA GLU A 232 18.90 -19.88 -11.84
C GLU A 232 18.15 -18.53 -11.68
N ILE A 233 17.27 -18.17 -12.64
CA ILE A 233 16.43 -16.98 -12.54
C ILE A 233 15.44 -17.09 -11.37
N ARG A 234 14.75 -18.22 -11.20
CA ARG A 234 13.79 -18.42 -10.11
C ARG A 234 14.42 -18.37 -8.72
N GLU A 235 15.65 -18.86 -8.59
CA GLU A 235 16.39 -18.84 -7.33
C GLU A 235 16.84 -17.41 -6.96
N LYS A 236 17.19 -16.59 -7.96
CA LYS A 236 17.73 -15.24 -7.75
C LYS A 236 16.70 -14.13 -7.81
N VAL A 237 15.52 -14.39 -8.37
CA VAL A 237 14.46 -13.39 -8.57
C VAL A 237 13.19 -13.78 -7.81
N ASN A 238 12.83 -12.95 -6.85
CA ASN A 238 11.61 -13.13 -6.06
C ASN A 238 10.40 -12.43 -6.71
N LEU A 239 9.91 -13.00 -7.82
CA LEU A 239 8.72 -12.55 -8.55
C LEU A 239 7.74 -13.71 -8.81
N PRO A 240 6.42 -13.44 -8.89
CA PRO A 240 5.45 -14.44 -9.28
C PRO A 240 5.76 -15.05 -10.66
N ALA A 241 5.53 -16.35 -10.83
CA ALA A 241 5.84 -17.07 -12.08
C ALA A 241 5.17 -16.45 -13.31
N LYS A 242 3.95 -15.91 -13.16
CA LYS A 242 3.23 -15.21 -14.24
C LYS A 242 3.95 -13.95 -14.71
N VAL A 243 4.54 -13.20 -13.78
CA VAL A 243 5.31 -11.98 -14.08
C VAL A 243 6.63 -12.35 -14.74
N LEU A 244 7.34 -13.37 -14.24
CA LEU A 244 8.57 -13.85 -14.86
C LEU A 244 8.34 -14.36 -16.29
N ALA A 245 7.25 -15.09 -16.52
CA ALA A 245 6.88 -15.60 -17.83
C ALA A 245 6.65 -14.47 -18.85
N GLU A 246 5.92 -13.43 -18.44
CA GLU A 246 5.71 -12.21 -19.23
C GLU A 246 7.04 -11.52 -19.57
N MET A 247 7.91 -11.33 -18.57
CA MET A 247 9.22 -10.69 -18.74
C MET A 247 10.17 -11.46 -19.66
N LEU A 248 10.07 -12.79 -19.67
CA LEU A 248 10.94 -13.67 -20.45
C LEU A 248 10.35 -14.07 -21.80
N GLY A 249 9.10 -13.68 -22.09
CA GLY A 249 8.41 -14.07 -23.33
C GLY A 249 8.15 -15.58 -23.45
N VAL A 250 7.98 -16.28 -22.32
CA VAL A 250 7.75 -17.74 -22.27
C VAL A 250 6.40 -18.08 -21.63
N SER A 251 5.94 -19.32 -21.78
CA SER A 251 4.72 -19.75 -21.09
C SER A 251 4.96 -19.94 -19.59
N VAL A 252 3.95 -19.61 -18.77
CA VAL A 252 4.02 -19.74 -17.30
C VAL A 252 4.32 -21.19 -16.88
N HIS A 253 3.82 -22.17 -17.63
CA HIS A 253 4.08 -23.60 -17.42
C HIS A 253 5.58 -23.95 -17.51
N LEU A 254 6.31 -23.23 -18.36
CA LEU A 254 7.74 -23.43 -18.57
C LEU A 254 8.55 -22.92 -17.36
N ILE A 255 8.08 -21.85 -16.71
CA ILE A 255 8.64 -21.37 -15.43
C ILE A 255 8.42 -22.38 -14.31
N TYR A 256 7.23 -22.96 -14.19
CA TYR A 256 6.94 -23.93 -13.12
C TYR A 256 7.72 -25.24 -13.25
N ARG A 257 8.07 -25.66 -14.49
CA ARG A 257 8.78 -26.91 -14.77
C ARG A 257 10.31 -26.82 -14.65
N ALA A 258 10.86 -25.61 -14.60
CA ALA A 258 12.30 -25.37 -14.42
C ALA A 258 12.71 -25.52 -12.96
#